data_AF-A0A0F9NGJ6-F1
#
_entry.id   AF-A0A0F9NGJ6-F1
#
_cell.length_a   1.000
_cell.length_b   1.000
_cell.length_c   1.000
_cell.angle_alpha   90.00
_cell.angle_beta   90.00
_cell.angle_gamma   90.00
#
_symmetry.space_group_name_H-M   'P 1'
#
loop_
_entity.id
_entity.type
_entity.pdbx_description
1 polymer ?
#
loop_
_entity_poly.entity_id
_entity_poly.type
_entity_poly.pdbx_seq_one_letter_code
_entity_poly.pdbx_strand_id
1 'polypeptide(L)'
;MEERPPGRPPGYKHSEETRQKIKESLAGRTKSIEHRKKISAAMKGQKKSKEHREKLSQLQFDYEADHRMLYIDNLCLDRLAELKANYPDQAEFFEENETALLIALRDVKSDKELDDIRKYIETENIDRYVGTLSYQYSSFPSHEDVLIDLLDEYHKQIQIKKYH
;
A
#
# COMPACT_ATOMS: atom_id res chain seq x y z
N MET A 1 19.11 35.34 53.25
CA MET A 1 19.33 35.12 51.80
C MET A 1 19.53 33.64 51.63
N GLU A 2 18.59 32.96 51.00
CA GLU A 2 18.67 31.51 50.79
C GLU A 2 19.48 31.27 49.51
N GLU A 3 20.64 30.62 49.63
CA GLU A 3 21.54 30.40 48.50
C GLU A 3 20.91 29.44 47.49
N ARG A 4 20.99 29.79 46.20
CA ARG A 4 20.44 28.97 45.13
C ARG A 4 21.24 27.67 45.04
N PRO A 5 20.61 26.48 45.01
CA PRO A 5 21.33 25.23 44.94
C PRO A 5 22.20 25.15 43.67
N PRO A 6 23.34 24.45 43.72
CA PRO A 6 24.23 24.31 42.58
C PRO A 6 23.51 23.65 41.39
N GLY A 7 23.80 24.13 40.18
CA GLY A 7 23.26 23.58 38.95
C GLY A 7 23.66 22.12 38.73
N ARG A 8 22.91 21.40 37.90
CA ARG A 8 23.25 20.01 37.55
C ARG A 8 24.57 19.96 36.78
N PRO A 9 25.42 18.94 37.01
CA PRO A 9 26.70 18.80 36.32
C PRO A 9 26.50 18.60 34.81
N PRO A 10 27.45 19.05 33.97
CA PRO A 10 27.46 18.77 32.53
C PRO A 10 27.37 17.25 32.27
N GLY A 11 26.54 16.86 31.31
CA GLY A 11 26.34 15.43 30.97
C GLY A 11 25.31 14.69 31.82
N TYR A 12 24.61 15.37 32.73
CA TYR A 12 23.50 14.79 33.47
C TYR A 12 22.42 14.23 32.52
N LYS A 13 22.11 12.94 32.63
CA LYS A 13 21.06 12.26 31.86
C LYS A 13 19.74 12.33 32.65
N HIS A 14 18.70 12.87 32.03
CA HIS A 14 17.35 12.81 32.59
C HIS A 14 16.85 11.37 32.72
N SER A 15 16.08 11.09 33.78
CA SER A 15 15.33 9.84 33.89
C SER A 15 14.32 9.71 32.76
N GLU A 16 13.94 8.47 32.43
CA GLU A 16 12.91 8.20 31.40
C GLU A 16 11.59 8.91 31.71
N GLU A 17 11.15 8.91 32.98
CA GLU A 17 9.95 9.64 33.41
C GLU A 17 10.04 11.15 33.12
N THR A 18 11.21 11.76 33.36
CA THR A 18 11.43 13.18 33.08
C THR A 18 11.45 13.44 31.57
N ARG A 19 12.09 12.56 30.79
CA ARG A 19 12.11 12.65 29.32
C ARG A 19 10.70 12.54 28.76
N GLN A 20 9.88 11.66 29.31
CA GLN A 20 8.50 11.49 28.92
C GLN A 20 7.67 12.74 29.21
N LYS A 21 7.77 13.32 30.41
CA LYS A 21 7.12 14.60 30.76
C LYS A 21 7.52 15.74 29.82
N ILE A 22 8.81 15.82 29.46
CA ILE A 22 9.29 16.81 28.49
C ILE A 22 8.67 16.56 27.11
N LYS A 23 8.69 15.31 26.64
CA LYS A 23 8.12 14.90 25.35
C LYS A 23 6.63 15.26 25.28
N GLU A 24 5.86 14.92 26.31
CA GLU A 24 4.43 15.25 26.43
C GLU A 24 4.20 16.77 26.42
N SER A 25 5.00 17.54 27.16
CA SER A 25 4.86 19.01 27.22
C SER A 25 5.16 19.71 25.88
N LEU A 26 5.98 19.08 25.04
CA LEU A 26 6.39 19.59 23.73
C LEU A 26 5.54 19.04 22.59
N ALA A 27 4.85 17.91 22.80
CA ALA A 27 3.95 17.33 21.83
C ALA A 27 2.82 18.32 21.48
N GLY A 28 2.49 18.44 20.20
CA GLY A 28 1.44 19.35 19.71
C GLY A 28 1.80 20.83 19.67
N ARG A 29 2.97 21.26 20.18
CA ARG A 29 3.39 22.67 20.05
C ARG A 29 3.71 23.03 18.60
N THR A 30 2.93 23.94 18.02
CA THR A 30 3.14 24.40 16.65
C THR A 30 4.27 25.43 16.60
N LYS A 31 5.23 25.24 15.70
CA LYS A 31 6.31 26.21 15.45
C LYS A 31 5.77 27.45 14.74
N SER A 32 6.15 28.64 15.20
CA SER A 32 5.79 29.90 14.52
C SER A 32 6.34 29.93 13.08
N ILE A 33 5.72 30.76 12.23
CA ILE A 33 6.16 30.92 10.83
C ILE A 33 7.62 31.37 10.77
N GLU A 34 8.03 32.33 11.60
CA GLU A 34 9.42 32.80 11.67
C GLU A 34 10.40 31.70 12.07
N HIS A 35 10.03 30.88 13.05
CA HIS A 35 10.87 29.76 13.48
C HIS A 35 11.01 28.71 12.37
N ARG A 36 9.93 28.40 11.64
CA ARG A 36 9.98 27.52 10.46
C ARG A 36 10.87 28.10 9.34
N LYS A 37 10.78 29.41 9.08
CA LYS A 37 11.64 30.10 8.09
C LYS A 37 13.12 29.98 8.46
N LYS A 38 13.48 30.19 9.73
CA LYS A 38 14.88 30.05 10.20
C LYS A 38 15.40 28.62 10.03
N ILE A 39 14.60 27.61 10.37
CA ILE A 39 14.96 26.20 10.15
C ILE A 39 15.16 25.93 8.65
N SER A 40 14.21 26.36 7.82
CA SER A 40 14.30 26.17 6.36
C SER A 40 15.55 26.83 5.79
N ALA A 41 15.86 28.07 6.18
CA ALA A 41 17.07 28.77 5.76
C ALA A 41 18.35 28.03 6.19
N ALA A 42 18.40 27.50 7.42
CA ALA A 42 19.56 26.76 7.92
C ALA A 42 19.75 25.41 7.21
N MET A 43 18.66 24.76 6.78
CA MET A 43 18.70 23.47 6.09
C MET A 43 18.91 23.62 4.57
N LYS A 44 18.63 24.82 4.02
CA LYS A 44 18.77 25.09 2.59
C LYS A 44 20.24 25.01 2.19
N GLY A 45 20.55 24.19 1.18
CA GLY A 45 21.91 23.99 0.68
C GLY A 45 22.73 22.91 1.40
N GLN A 46 22.22 22.32 2.49
CA GLN A 46 22.87 21.16 3.09
C GLN A 46 22.73 19.93 2.18
N LYS A 47 23.86 19.39 1.71
CA LYS A 47 23.89 18.16 0.93
C LYS A 47 23.46 16.99 1.81
N LYS A 48 22.35 16.35 1.45
CA LYS A 48 21.95 15.07 2.04
C LYS A 48 22.99 13.99 1.71
N SER A 49 23.26 13.11 2.67
CA SER A 49 24.15 11.95 2.49
C SER A 49 23.63 11.03 1.38
N LYS A 50 24.53 10.22 0.81
CA LYS A 50 24.16 9.24 -0.22
C LYS A 50 23.08 8.27 0.29
N GLU A 51 23.27 7.72 1.48
CA GLU A 51 22.32 6.83 2.14
C GLU A 51 20.93 7.46 2.32
N HIS A 52 20.86 8.75 2.66
CA HIS A 52 19.58 9.44 2.80
C HIS A 52 18.85 9.60 1.46
N ARG A 53 19.59 9.82 0.36
CA ARG A 53 19.01 9.90 -0.98
C ARG A 53 18.54 8.53 -1.47
N GLU A 54 19.32 7.49 -1.23
CA GLU A 54 18.97 6.11 -1.56
C GLU A 54 17.68 5.70 -0.84
N LYS A 55 17.55 5.98 0.47
CA LYS A 55 16.32 5.74 1.24
C LYS A 55 15.11 6.50 0.70
N LEU A 56 15.28 7.77 0.33
CA LEU A 56 14.18 8.55 -0.27
C LEU A 56 13.76 8.00 -1.63
N SER A 57 14.73 7.58 -2.46
CA SER A 57 14.45 6.98 -3.76
C SER A 57 13.73 5.64 -3.62
N GLN A 58 14.13 4.81 -2.64
CA GLN A 58 13.46 3.54 -2.34
C GLN A 58 12.02 3.79 -1.89
N LEU A 59 11.80 4.70 -0.94
CA LEU A 59 10.45 5.05 -0.48
C LEU A 59 9.55 5.60 -1.60
N GLN A 60 10.12 6.37 -2.53
CA GLN A 60 9.38 6.85 -3.68
C GLN A 60 8.98 5.71 -4.62
N PHE A 61 9.90 4.77 -4.88
CA PHE A 61 9.62 3.58 -5.68
C PHE A 61 8.55 2.69 -5.03
N ASP A 62 8.64 2.47 -3.72
CA ASP A 62 7.66 1.68 -2.96
C ASP A 62 6.27 2.33 -3.03
N TYR A 63 6.18 3.65 -2.86
CA TYR A 63 4.92 4.40 -2.99
C TYR A 63 4.33 4.35 -4.42
N GLU A 64 5.18 4.48 -5.44
CA GLU A 64 4.76 4.38 -6.84
C GLU A 64 4.33 2.96 -7.22
N ALA A 65 4.97 1.93 -6.66
CA ALA A 65 4.59 0.53 -6.84
C ALA A 65 3.23 0.23 -6.18
N ASP A 66 3.04 0.64 -4.93
CA ASP A 66 1.79 0.47 -4.20
C ASP A 66 0.63 1.23 -4.88
N HIS A 67 0.86 2.46 -5.33
CA HIS A 67 -0.16 3.24 -6.02
C HIS A 67 -0.49 2.68 -7.41
N ARG A 68 0.51 2.17 -8.14
CA ARG A 68 0.29 1.50 -9.43
C ARG A 68 -0.49 0.20 -9.24
N MET A 69 -0.20 -0.53 -8.17
CA MET A 69 -0.94 -1.73 -7.78
C MET A 69 -2.41 -1.42 -7.49
N LEU A 70 -2.67 -0.46 -6.61
CA LEU A 70 -4.04 -0.01 -6.30
C LEU A 70 -4.80 0.48 -7.53
N TYR A 71 -4.13 1.15 -8.46
CA TYR A 71 -4.75 1.61 -9.71
C TYR A 71 -5.16 0.46 -10.62
N ILE A 72 -4.29 -0.56 -10.77
CA ILE A 72 -4.59 -1.75 -11.57
C ILE A 72 -5.76 -2.52 -10.94
N ASP A 73 -5.76 -2.69 -9.62
CA ASP A 73 -6.81 -3.43 -8.93
C ASP A 73 -8.19 -2.75 -9.09
N ASN A 74 -8.27 -1.43 -8.98
CA ASN A 74 -9.51 -0.69 -9.21
C ASN A 74 -10.01 -0.84 -10.66
N LEU A 75 -9.12 -0.77 -11.65
CA LEU A 75 -9.48 -0.97 -13.05
C LEU A 75 -10.00 -2.39 -13.33
N CYS A 76 -9.44 -3.40 -12.64
CA CYS A 76 -9.90 -4.78 -12.74
C CYS A 76 -11.29 -4.97 -12.14
N LEU A 77 -11.55 -4.34 -10.99
CA LEU A 77 -12.85 -4.37 -10.33
C LEU A 77 -13.92 -3.69 -11.19
N ASP A 78 -13.62 -2.54 -11.79
CA ASP A 78 -14.53 -1.83 -12.69
C ASP A 78 -14.87 -2.70 -13.91
N ARG A 79 -13.87 -3.32 -14.54
CA ARG A 79 -14.07 -4.23 -15.68
C ARG A 79 -14.88 -5.47 -15.29
N LEU A 80 -14.64 -6.04 -14.11
CA LEU A 80 -15.42 -7.18 -13.62
C LEU A 80 -16.87 -6.77 -13.36
N ALA A 81 -17.12 -5.59 -12.81
CA ALA A 81 -18.46 -5.06 -12.58
C ALA A 81 -19.20 -4.84 -13.91
N GLU A 82 -18.52 -4.31 -14.94
CA GLU A 82 -19.09 -4.21 -16.29
C GLU A 82 -19.45 -5.57 -16.87
N LEU A 83 -18.61 -6.59 -16.70
CA LEU A 83 -18.90 -7.95 -17.14
C LEU A 83 -20.11 -8.54 -16.40
N LYS A 84 -20.15 -8.42 -15.07
CA LYS A 84 -21.31 -8.85 -14.25
C LYS A 84 -22.60 -8.16 -14.71
N ALA A 85 -22.54 -6.88 -15.08
CA ALA A 85 -23.69 -6.13 -15.57
C ALA A 85 -24.17 -6.58 -16.97
N ASN A 86 -23.24 -7.00 -17.83
CA ASN A 86 -23.56 -7.47 -19.18
C ASN A 86 -24.12 -8.91 -19.21
N TYR A 87 -23.85 -9.71 -18.18
CA TYR A 87 -24.25 -11.11 -18.09
C TYR A 87 -24.97 -11.41 -16.75
N PRO A 88 -26.13 -10.78 -16.47
CA PRO A 88 -26.82 -10.90 -15.19
C PRO A 88 -27.30 -12.32 -14.88
N ASP A 89 -27.56 -13.12 -15.91
CA ASP A 89 -28.04 -14.50 -15.79
C ASP A 89 -26.93 -15.49 -15.38
N GLN A 90 -25.66 -15.05 -15.37
CA GLN A 90 -24.48 -15.85 -15.03
C GLN A 90 -23.93 -15.52 -13.64
N ALA A 91 -24.77 -15.03 -12.72
CA ALA A 91 -24.33 -14.62 -11.39
C ALA A 91 -23.54 -15.70 -10.64
N GLU A 92 -24.02 -16.95 -10.68
CA GLU A 92 -23.35 -18.10 -10.05
C GLU A 92 -21.96 -18.36 -10.65
N PHE A 93 -21.83 -18.27 -11.97
CA PHE A 93 -20.53 -18.38 -12.65
C PHE A 93 -19.55 -17.28 -12.19
N PHE A 94 -20.01 -16.03 -12.06
CA PHE A 94 -19.14 -14.96 -11.58
C PHE A 94 -18.76 -15.12 -10.11
N GLU A 95 -19.63 -15.64 -9.26
CA GLU A 95 -19.31 -15.91 -7.85
C GLU A 95 -18.27 -17.04 -7.72
N GLU A 96 -18.40 -18.10 -8.53
CA GLU A 96 -17.47 -19.23 -8.53
C GLU A 96 -16.10 -18.88 -9.14
N ASN A 97 -16.06 -17.93 -10.08
CA ASN A 97 -14.88 -17.61 -10.88
C ASN A 97 -14.32 -16.20 -10.64
N GLU A 98 -14.82 -15.46 -9.65
CA GLU A 98 -14.46 -14.06 -9.38
C GLU A 98 -12.94 -13.87 -9.30
N THR A 99 -12.27 -14.69 -8.49
CA THR A 99 -10.82 -14.62 -8.29
C THR A 99 -10.05 -14.90 -9.58
N ALA A 100 -10.45 -15.92 -10.34
CA ALA A 100 -9.79 -16.28 -11.60
C ALA A 100 -9.95 -15.17 -12.65
N LEU A 101 -11.14 -14.56 -12.72
CA LEU A 101 -11.42 -13.44 -13.61
C LEU A 101 -10.65 -12.18 -13.21
N LEU A 102 -10.52 -11.87 -11.92
CA LEU A 102 -9.70 -10.74 -11.46
C LEU A 102 -8.23 -10.92 -11.83
N ILE A 103 -7.68 -12.12 -11.68
CA ILE A 103 -6.32 -12.44 -12.11
C ILE A 103 -6.17 -12.25 -13.61
N ALA A 104 -7.10 -12.79 -14.41
CA ALA A 104 -7.07 -12.63 -15.86
C ALA A 104 -7.16 -11.15 -16.28
N LEU A 105 -8.07 -10.37 -15.67
CA LEU A 105 -8.28 -8.95 -15.95
C LEU A 105 -7.09 -8.06 -15.58
N ARG A 106 -6.30 -8.46 -14.58
CA ARG A 106 -5.07 -7.78 -14.17
C ARG A 106 -4.00 -7.78 -15.25
N ASP A 107 -3.97 -8.82 -16.06
CA ASP A 107 -3.00 -8.98 -17.14
C ASP A 107 -3.49 -8.50 -18.50
N VAL A 108 -4.75 -8.06 -18.61
CA VAL A 108 -5.34 -7.51 -19.85
C VAL A 108 -4.70 -6.17 -20.20
N LYS A 109 -3.94 -6.18 -21.31
CA LYS A 109 -3.23 -5.03 -21.87
C LYS A 109 -3.93 -4.41 -23.07
N SER A 110 -4.95 -5.08 -23.63
CA SER A 110 -5.65 -4.64 -24.84
C SER A 110 -7.14 -4.97 -24.84
N ASP A 111 -7.92 -4.20 -25.60
CA ASP A 111 -9.36 -4.46 -25.80
C ASP A 111 -9.61 -5.82 -26.45
N LYS A 112 -8.68 -6.30 -27.28
CA LYS A 112 -8.75 -7.62 -27.89
C LYS A 112 -8.71 -8.75 -26.85
N GLU A 113 -7.82 -8.64 -25.85
CA GLU A 113 -7.75 -9.62 -24.76
C GLU A 113 -9.01 -9.57 -23.87
N LEU A 114 -9.61 -8.38 -23.71
CA LEU A 114 -10.89 -8.24 -23.02
C LEU A 114 -12.04 -8.90 -23.80
N ASP A 115 -12.05 -8.77 -25.13
CA ASP A 115 -13.03 -9.44 -25.98
C ASP A 115 -12.85 -10.96 -25.98
N ASP A 116 -11.61 -11.46 -25.88
CA ASP A 116 -11.36 -12.89 -25.69
C ASP A 116 -11.93 -13.39 -24.36
N ILE A 117 -11.80 -12.61 -23.27
CA ILE A 117 -12.43 -12.91 -21.96
C ILE A 117 -13.96 -12.88 -22.06
N ARG A 118 -14.55 -11.93 -22.79
CA ARG A 118 -16.01 -11.88 -23.00
C ARG A 118 -16.51 -13.11 -23.74
N LYS A 119 -15.89 -13.43 -24.87
CA LYS A 119 -16.20 -14.63 -25.64
C LYS A 119 -16.01 -15.91 -24.82
N TYR A 120 -15.05 -15.88 -23.92
CA TYR A 120 -14.79 -16.94 -22.98
C TYR A 120 -15.95 -17.12 -21.97
N ILE A 121 -16.42 -16.04 -21.35
CA ILE A 121 -17.61 -16.01 -20.46
C ILE A 121 -18.87 -16.51 -21.19
N GLU A 122 -19.03 -16.16 -22.47
CA GLU A 122 -20.12 -16.66 -23.32
C GLU A 122 -20.04 -18.19 -23.58
N THR A 123 -18.89 -18.83 -23.32
CA THR A 123 -18.65 -20.26 -23.62
C THR A 123 -18.38 -21.15 -22.39
N GLU A 124 -18.37 -20.61 -21.17
CA GLU A 124 -18.32 -21.33 -19.88
C GLU A 124 -17.17 -22.38 -19.71
N ASN A 125 -15.88 -22.03 -19.89
CA ASN A 125 -14.77 -23.04 -19.82
C ASN A 125 -13.35 -22.54 -19.37
N ILE A 126 -13.12 -22.23 -18.09
CA ILE A 126 -11.99 -21.38 -17.61
C ILE A 126 -10.65 -22.11 -17.62
N ASP A 127 -10.70 -23.44 -17.52
CA ASP A 127 -9.56 -24.30 -17.25
C ASP A 127 -8.46 -24.22 -18.32
N ARG A 128 -8.79 -23.71 -19.51
CA ARG A 128 -7.86 -23.62 -20.64
C ARG A 128 -6.99 -22.36 -20.63
N TYR A 129 -7.40 -21.26 -19.99
CA TYR A 129 -6.72 -19.97 -20.11
C TYR A 129 -5.64 -19.76 -19.03
N VAL A 130 -5.90 -20.18 -17.79
CA VAL A 130 -4.96 -20.09 -16.66
C VAL A 130 -3.64 -20.84 -16.94
N GLY A 131 -3.72 -21.97 -17.65
CA GLY A 131 -2.54 -22.73 -18.08
C GLY A 131 -1.61 -22.00 -19.06
N THR A 132 -2.09 -20.93 -19.71
CA THR A 132 -1.31 -20.18 -20.72
C THR A 132 -0.58 -18.97 -20.11
N LEU A 133 -1.04 -18.46 -18.96
CA LEU A 133 -0.45 -17.30 -18.26
C LEU A 133 0.68 -17.70 -17.30
N SER A 134 0.82 -18.99 -16.95
CA SER A 134 1.80 -19.48 -15.98
C SER A 134 3.27 -19.47 -16.44
N TYR A 135 3.57 -19.08 -17.70
CA TYR A 135 4.89 -19.33 -18.30
C TYR A 135 5.81 -18.13 -18.50
N GLN A 136 5.52 -16.93 -17.98
CA GLN A 136 6.35 -15.74 -18.31
C GLN A 136 6.96 -14.94 -17.15
N TYR A 137 6.79 -15.29 -15.87
CA TYR A 137 7.38 -14.48 -14.78
C TYR A 137 8.02 -15.33 -13.67
N SER A 138 9.26 -15.77 -13.89
CA SER A 138 10.07 -16.54 -12.94
C SER A 138 11.10 -15.69 -12.15
N SER A 139 10.85 -14.41 -11.89
CA SER A 139 11.85 -13.56 -11.18
C SER A 139 11.31 -12.47 -10.25
N PHE A 140 10.07 -12.59 -9.78
CA PHE A 140 9.60 -11.84 -8.60
C PHE A 140 9.23 -12.85 -7.52
N PRO A 141 9.35 -12.53 -6.21
CA PRO A 141 8.78 -13.37 -5.14
C PRO A 141 7.36 -13.74 -5.57
N SER A 142 7.06 -15.05 -5.58
CA SER A 142 5.87 -15.64 -6.20
C SER A 142 4.70 -14.69 -6.00
N HIS A 143 4.15 -14.17 -7.10
CA HIS A 143 2.96 -13.31 -7.01
C HIS A 143 1.86 -14.01 -6.20
N GLU A 144 1.86 -15.35 -6.19
CA GLU A 144 1.08 -16.21 -5.31
C GLU A 144 1.23 -15.89 -3.81
N ASP A 145 2.44 -15.70 -3.26
CA ASP A 145 2.63 -15.45 -1.82
C ASP A 145 2.05 -14.09 -1.40
N VAL A 146 2.26 -13.06 -2.22
CA VAL A 146 1.69 -11.72 -2.00
C VAL A 146 0.16 -11.74 -2.14
N LEU A 147 -0.37 -12.56 -3.06
CA LEU A 147 -1.80 -12.73 -3.27
C LEU A 147 -2.44 -13.53 -2.13
N ILE A 148 -1.77 -14.55 -1.60
CA ILE A 148 -2.20 -15.32 -0.42
C ILE A 148 -2.26 -14.39 0.80
N ASP A 149 -1.23 -13.57 1.03
CA ASP A 149 -1.21 -12.61 2.15
C ASP A 149 -2.33 -11.57 2.05
N LEU A 150 -2.63 -11.07 0.85
CA LEU A 150 -3.73 -10.12 0.60
C LEU A 150 -5.11 -10.76 0.79
N LEU A 151 -5.29 -12.00 0.36
CA LEU A 151 -6.53 -12.77 0.55
C LEU A 151 -6.78 -13.09 2.02
N ASP A 152 -5.73 -13.44 2.76
CA ASP A 152 -5.83 -13.72 4.21
C ASP A 152 -6.18 -12.47 5.01
N GLU A 153 -5.61 -11.31 4.67
CA GLU A 153 -5.93 -10.05 5.34
C GLU A 153 -7.36 -9.57 5.02
N TYR A 154 -7.83 -9.79 3.80
CA TYR A 154 -9.21 -9.50 3.40
C TYR A 154 -10.23 -10.41 4.13
N HIS A 155 -9.95 -11.71 4.25
CA HIS A 155 -10.79 -12.63 5.02
C HIS A 155 -10.89 -12.25 6.50
N LYS A 156 -9.80 -11.76 7.12
CA LYS A 156 -9.86 -11.22 8.50
C LYS A 156 -10.80 -10.02 8.59
N GLN A 157 -10.77 -9.11 7.63
CA GLN A 157 -11.65 -7.93 7.63
C GLN A 157 -13.13 -8.29 7.44
N ILE A 158 -13.44 -9.31 6.63
CA ILE A 158 -14.81 -9.83 6.46
C ILE A 158 -15.31 -10.50 7.75
N GLN A 159 -14.47 -11.28 8.43
CA GLN A 159 -14.84 -11.94 9.69
C GLN A 159 -15.11 -10.91 10.79
N ILE A 160 -14.33 -9.83 10.87
CA ILE A 160 -14.55 -8.75 11.85
C ILE A 160 -15.90 -8.03 11.61
N LYS A 161 -16.35 -7.91 10.34
CA LYS A 161 -17.64 -7.27 9.99
C LYS A 161 -18.86 -8.20 10.13
N LYS A 162 -18.68 -9.51 10.32
CA LYS A 162 -19.78 -10.47 10.56
C LYS A 162 -20.15 -10.63 12.04
N TYR A 163 -19.38 -10.04 12.97
CA TYR A 163 -19.59 -10.15 14.42
C TYR A 163 -19.83 -8.80 15.13
N HIS A 164 -20.16 -7.75 14.39
CA HIS A 164 -20.69 -6.47 14.89
C HIS A 164 -21.94 -6.08 14.10
#